data_AF-A0A142X4W9-F1
#
_entry.id   AF-A0A142X4W9-F1
#
_cell.length_a   1.000
_cell.length_b   1.000
_cell.length_c   1.000
_cell.angle_alpha   90.00
_cell.angle_beta   90.00
_cell.angle_gamma   90.00
#
_symmetry.space_group_name_H-M   'P 1'
#
loop_
_entity.id
_entity.type
_entity.pdbx_description
1 polymer ?
#
loop_
_entity_poly.entity_id
_entity_poly.type
_entity_poly.pdbx_seq_one_letter_code
_entity_poly.pdbx_strand_id
1 'polypeptide(L)' 'MPVDKVGRFYVTSDLGVQIFDPTGRPCGVLPKVDKDQPLTTCILAGPDHSTLYIAHGAKIYRRNLTVEKPKPR' A
#
# COMPACT_ATOMS: atom_id res chain seq x y z
N MET A 1 -2.82 -3.43 7.79
CA MET A 1 -2.48 -2.03 7.46
C MET A 1 -0.99 -1.82 7.72
N PRO A 2 -0.15 -1.84 6.68
CA PRO A 2 1.26 -1.48 6.82
C PRO A 2 1.41 0.04 6.87
N VAL A 3 2.52 0.48 7.47
CA VAL A 3 2.88 1.89 7.63
C VAL A 3 4.29 2.09 7.06
N ASP A 4 4.49 3.13 6.25
CA ASP A 4 5.83 3.45 5.75
C ASP A 4 6.64 4.33 6.71
N LYS A 5 7.89 4.62 6.34
CA LYS A 5 8.85 5.36 7.17
C LYS A 5 8.35 6.75 7.60
N VAL A 6 7.56 7.42 6.76
CA VAL A 6 7.02 8.76 7.05
C VAL A 6 5.66 8.70 7.76
N GLY A 7 5.20 7.49 8.12
CA GLY A 7 3.96 7.27 8.85
C GLY A 7 2.71 7.22 7.98
N ARG A 8 2.83 7.05 6.65
CA ARG A 8 1.64 6.90 5.79
C ARG A 8 1.04 5.51 5.98
N PHE A 9 -0.28 5.47 6.13
CA PHE A 9 -1.07 4.25 6.28
C PHE A 9 -1.56 3.74 4.92
N TYR A 10 -1.43 2.44 4.66
CA TYR A 10 -1.99 1.80 3.47
C TYR A 10 -3.12 0.86 3.90
N VAL A 11 -4.35 1.16 3.47
CA VAL A 11 -5.56 0.49 3.95
C VAL A 11 -6.29 -0.14 2.78
N THR A 12 -6.51 -1.45 2.84
CA THR A 12 -7.36 -2.15 1.87
C THR A 12 -8.82 -1.79 2.12
N SER A 13 -9.52 -1.40 1.07
CA SER A 13 -10.93 -1.01 1.07
C SER A 13 -11.62 -1.53 -0.19
N ASP A 14 -12.94 -1.37 -0.29
CA ASP A 14 -13.67 -1.70 -1.51
C ASP A 14 -13.28 -0.83 -2.72
N LEU A 15 -12.77 0.39 -2.49
CA LEU A 15 -12.26 1.26 -3.54
C LEU A 15 -10.86 0.86 -4.06
N GLY A 16 -10.12 0.06 -3.29
CA GLY A 16 -8.71 -0.23 -3.51
C GLY A 16 -7.85 -0.01 -2.27
N VAL A 17 -6.54 0.20 -2.45
CA VAL A 17 -5.64 0.57 -1.35
C VAL A 17 -5.68 2.08 -1.16
N GLN A 18 -6.33 2.53 -0.10
CA GLN A 18 -6.35 3.95 0.29
C GLN A 18 -5.09 4.30 1.07
N ILE A 19 -4.54 5.47 0.79
CA ILE A 19 -3.32 5.98 1.42
C ILE A 19 -3.69 7.20 2.24
N PHE A 20 -3.29 7.20 3.50
CA PHE A 20 -3.49 8.32 4.43
C PHE A 20 -2.15 8.80 4.98
N ASP A 21 -2.04 10.08 5.26
CA ASP A 21 -0.90 10.61 6.02
C ASP A 21 -1.00 10.27 7.52
N PRO A 22 0.02 10.56 8.34
CA PRO A 22 0.00 10.26 9.77
C PRO A 22 -1.14 10.93 10.55
N THR A 23 -1.76 11.98 10.00
CA THR A 23 -2.89 12.69 10.62
C THR A 23 -4.24 12.06 10.25
N GLY A 24 -4.24 11.05 9.37
CA GLY A 24 -5.45 10.42 8.84
C GLY A 24 -6.04 11.16 7.63
N ARG A 25 -5.35 12.15 7.07
CA ARG A 25 -5.82 12.86 5.87
C ARG A 25 -5.68 11.94 4.64
N PRO A 26 -6.70 11.83 3.77
CA PRO A 26 -6.60 11.03 2.54
C PRO A 26 -5.59 11.65 1.56
N CYS A 27 -4.64 10.85 1.09
CA CYS A 27 -3.62 11.24 0.12
C CYS A 27 -3.88 10.68 -1.28
N GLY A 28 -4.57 9.54 -1.38
CA GLY A 28 -4.87 8.92 -2.66
C GLY A 28 -5.40 7.49 -2.55
N VAL A 29 -5.73 6.90 -3.69
CA VAL A 29 -6.22 5.53 -3.80
C VAL A 29 -5.50 4.83 -4.94
N LEU A 30 -4.96 3.64 -4.67
CA LEU A 30 -4.55 2.69 -5.71
C LEU A 30 -5.77 1.82 -6.02
N PRO A 31 -6.38 1.94 -7.21
CA PRO A 31 -7.61 1.21 -7.52
C PRO A 31 -7.38 -0.29 -7.55
N LYS A 32 -8.46 -1.05 -7.36
CA LYS A 32 -8.46 -2.51 -7.58
C LYS A 32 -7.99 -2.83 -8.99
N VAL A 33 -7.26 -3.93 -9.12
CA VAL A 33 -6.87 -4.46 -10.44
C VAL A 33 -8.09 -5.03 -11.14
N ASP A 34 -8.90 -5.79 -10.41
CA ASP A 34 -10.17 -6.35 -10.83
C ASP A 34 -11.26 -5.90 -9.85
N LYS A 35 -12.31 -5.25 -10.37
CA LYS A 35 -13.37 -4.66 -9.54
C LYS A 35 -14.20 -5.72 -8.83
N ASP A 36 -14.28 -6.93 -9.37
CA ASP A 36 -15.18 -7.98 -8.86
C ASP A 36 -14.49 -8.90 -7.86
N GLN A 37 -13.17 -8.77 -7.67
CA GLN A 37 -12.41 -9.59 -6.73
C GLN A 37 -12.22 -8.91 -5.37
N PRO A 38 -12.20 -9.65 -4.25
CA PRO A 38 -11.95 -9.07 -2.94
C PRO A 38 -10.51 -8.59 -2.82
N LEU A 39 -10.29 -7.45 -2.15
CA LEU A 39 -8.96 -6.94 -1.77
C LEU A 39 -8.83 -7.07 -0.26
N THR A 40 -8.08 -8.07 0.20
CA THR A 40 -8.18 -8.53 1.60
C THR A 40 -7.06 -8.03 2.50
N THR A 41 -5.84 -7.95 1.98
CA THR A 41 -4.70 -7.50 2.76
C THR A 41 -3.62 -6.90 1.88
N CYS A 42 -2.75 -6.09 2.48
CA CYS A 42 -1.56 -5.55 1.87
C CYS A 42 -0.39 -5.50 2.85
N ILE A 43 0.83 -5.54 2.33
CA ILE A 43 2.07 -5.42 3.11
C ILE A 43 3.11 -4.61 2.33
N LEU A 44 3.91 -3.83 3.04
CA LEU A 44 5.09 -3.19 2.49
C LEU A 44 6.30 -4.13 2.67
N ALA A 45 7.03 -4.36 1.59
CA ALA A 45 8.18 -5.25 1.55
C ALA A 45 9.27 -4.70 0.62
N GLY A 46 10.34 -5.48 0.47
CA GLY A 46 11.53 -5.07 -0.27
C GLY A 46 12.38 -4.03 0.48
N PRO A 47 13.53 -3.66 -0.09
CA PRO A 47 14.39 -2.63 0.49
C PRO A 47 13.62 -1.34 0.73
N ASP A 48 13.82 -0.74 1.90
CA ASP A 48 13.20 0.51 2.33
C ASP A 48 11.66 0.52 2.30
N HIS A 49 11.01 -0.66 2.35
CA HIS A 49 9.56 -0.79 2.23
C HIS A 49 9.00 -0.20 0.92
N SER A 50 9.80 -0.25 -0.15
CA SER A 50 9.50 0.36 -1.45
C SER A 50 8.61 -0.48 -2.36
N THR A 51 8.18 -1.67 -1.94
CA THR A 51 7.25 -2.51 -2.71
C THR A 51 5.98 -2.80 -1.92
N LEU A 52 4.82 -2.47 -2.48
CA LEU A 52 3.52 -2.86 -1.95
C LEU A 52 3.12 -4.20 -2.55
N TYR A 53 2.83 -5.19 -1.72
CA TYR A 53 2.16 -6.42 -2.11
C TYR A 53 0.69 -6.38 -1.66
N ILE A 54 -0.20 -6.90 -2.49
CA ILE A 54 -1.63 -7.03 -2.18
C ILE A 54 -2.11 -8.45 -2.44
N ALA A 55 -3.00 -8.96 -1.58
CA ALA A 55 -3.78 -10.15 -1.84
C ALA A 55 -5.14 -9.76 -2.43
N HIS A 56 -5.42 -10.24 -3.64
CA HIS A 56 -6.58 -9.83 -4.41
C HIS A 56 -7.18 -11.02 -5.17
N GLY A 57 -8.36 -11.47 -4.72
CA GLY A 57 -8.93 -12.75 -5.14
C GLY A 57 -7.96 -13.91 -4.89
N ALA A 58 -7.67 -14.70 -5.92
CA ALA A 58 -6.73 -15.81 -5.87
C ALA A 58 -5.28 -15.43 -6.25
N LYS A 59 -4.97 -14.13 -6.39
CA LYS A 59 -3.68 -13.66 -6.89
C LYS A 59 -3.00 -12.70 -5.91
N ILE A 60 -1.66 -12.70 -5.95
CA ILE A 60 -0.83 -11.69 -5.31
C ILE A 60 -0.30 -10.75 -6.39
N TYR A 61 -0.48 -9.45 -6.19
CA TYR A 61 0.09 -8.42 -7.05
C TYR A 61 1.14 -7.63 -6.28
N ARG A 62 2.07 -7.02 -7.01
CA ARG A 62 3.06 -6.10 -6.45
C ARG A 62 3.12 -4.79 -7.22
N ARG A 63 3.45 -3.71 -6.52
CA ARG A 63 3.67 -2.39 -7.10
C ARG A 63 4.86 -1.71 -6.41
N ASN A 64 5.75 -1.13 -7.20
CA ASN A 64 6.81 -0.26 -6.68
C ASN A 64 6.21 1.08 -6.20
N LEU A 65 6.64 1.54 -5.04
CA LEU A 65 6.22 2.78 -4.43
C LEU A 65 7.35 3.81 -4.43
N THR A 66 6.97 5.08 -4.48
CA THR A 66 7.86 6.19 -4.16
C THR A 66 7.75 6.47 -2.66
N VAL A 67 8.73 5.98 -1.90
CA VAL A 67 8.82 6.11 -0.44
C VAL A 67 10.09 6.87 -0.05
N GLU A 68 10.08 7.47 1.14
CA GLU A 68 11.31 8.04 1.70
C GLU A 68 12.27 6.91 2.10
N LYS A 69 13.47 6.94 1.54
CA LYS A 69 14.53 5.98 1.86
C LYS A 69 15.33 6.45 3.08
N PRO A 70 15.90 5.54 3.87
CA PRO A 70 16.94 5.88 4.84
C PRO A 70 18.09 6.62 4.14
N LYS A 71 18.67 7.62 4.80
CA LYS A 71 19.94 8.21 4.32
C LYS A 71 21.03 7.15 4.47
N PRO A 72 21.89 6.93 3.47
CA PRO A 72 23.06 6.07 3.65
C PRO A 72 23.91 6.65 4.79
N ARG A 73 24.34 5.78 5.70
CA ARG A 73 25.17 6.13 6.87
C ARG A 73 26.59 6.44 6.45
#